data_AF-A0A6I8VWK0-F1
#
_entry.id   AF-A0A6I8VWK0-F1
#
_cell.length_a   1.000
_cell.length_b   1.000
_cell.length_c   1.000
_cell.angle_alpha   90.00
_cell.angle_beta   90.00
_cell.angle_gamma   90.00
#
_symmetry.space_group_name_H-M   'P 1'
#
loop_
_entity.id
_entity.type
_entity.pdbx_description
1 polymer ?
#
loop_
_entity_poly.entity_id
_entity_poly.type
_entity_poly.pdbx_seq_one_letter_code
_entity_poly.pdbx_strand_id
1 'polypeptide(L)'
;MPRQSFVDDVCQYNYTKERLWERSYLLVKCAELHLEEEYRLYQARLWNSFLGVFLLLHTLITIAHCALLLFACEHPHIVYIDVALYIVSAFIILTVLSVNFCENLAMRHSWITYTSAVVSSFALVSADIFQGTYHYYKHDWALDTFYDTYIIYMIYMFMPIPIMSGALLLGVTVSVVYISYFWVYVAEEYYSDEDYGRFSVDIFHHVCFNLLGMFFRVMNDIVVRSSFLDRHQYIMEKIWLRNARRQEKLVLHSIIPPQIAKPIQDDIQNRLARKVRGLAASRSPGVMEHVMAIQIHPEVSILYADVVNYTKMTTTLNVEKLVRLLHDLYGRFDMAATQFEVQRIKFLGDCYYCVAGLMRPSPDHAKNCVGLGLSMISHIQEVRREHDVDINMRIGVHSGSVIAGVIGEAKLQYDIWGTDVTIANHLESTGSPGFVHVSASTLNELEPSEYTIIPGTDAALEDPVLSKHNISTFLISTEPSPHSTKRTTQRFESLSHMDIPARPDLYRTKDHVINEELRHEFRKMPVSSFNSFSITVGPLILFLPQNMHIVCSLLSHLLLCI
;
A
#
# COMPACT_ATOMS: atom_id res chain seq x y z
N MET A 1 -36.01 36.86 -36.13
CA MET A 1 -35.85 36.63 -34.68
C MET A 1 -36.69 35.42 -34.27
N PRO A 2 -36.10 34.25 -34.01
CA PRO A 2 -36.82 33.17 -33.32
C PRO A 2 -36.60 33.29 -31.81
N ARG A 3 -37.69 33.16 -31.05
CA ARG A 3 -37.71 33.09 -29.58
C ARG A 3 -36.92 31.85 -29.13
N GLN A 4 -35.87 32.03 -28.33
CA GLN A 4 -35.33 30.98 -27.49
C GLN A 4 -36.29 30.77 -26.32
N SER A 5 -36.95 29.63 -26.30
CA SER A 5 -37.63 29.09 -25.12
C SER A 5 -36.59 28.77 -24.06
N PHE A 6 -36.68 29.42 -22.90
CA PHE A 6 -36.03 28.94 -21.69
C PHE A 6 -36.58 27.55 -21.37
N VAL A 7 -35.72 26.54 -21.49
CA VAL A 7 -35.99 25.21 -20.93
C VAL A 7 -35.70 25.33 -19.45
N ASP A 8 -36.69 25.05 -18.62
CA ASP A 8 -36.55 24.98 -17.17
C ASP A 8 -35.44 23.97 -16.82
N ASP A 9 -34.35 24.47 -16.21
CA ASP A 9 -33.34 23.63 -15.56
C ASP A 9 -34.00 22.92 -14.37
N VAL A 10 -34.51 21.71 -14.62
CA VAL A 10 -34.91 20.79 -13.55
C VAL A 10 -33.64 20.46 -12.76
N CYS A 11 -33.53 21.04 -11.57
CA CYS A 11 -32.48 20.72 -10.61
C CYS A 11 -32.57 19.22 -10.29
N GLN A 12 -31.77 18.39 -10.97
CA GLN A 12 -31.64 16.97 -10.66
C GLN A 12 -30.92 16.88 -9.31
N TYR A 13 -31.70 16.71 -8.24
CA TYR A 13 -31.14 16.43 -6.93
C TYR A 13 -30.23 15.20 -7.00
N ASN A 14 -28.92 15.43 -6.86
CA ASN A 14 -27.91 14.40 -6.94
C ASN A 14 -27.76 13.70 -5.58
N TYR A 15 -28.59 12.69 -5.34
CA TYR A 15 -28.59 11.92 -4.09
C TYR A 15 -27.45 10.88 -3.97
N THR A 16 -26.42 10.95 -4.82
CA THR A 16 -25.29 10.00 -4.76
C THR A 16 -24.57 10.05 -3.41
N LYS A 17 -24.58 11.20 -2.74
CA LYS A 17 -24.01 11.37 -1.40
C LYS A 17 -24.85 10.77 -0.29
N GLU A 18 -26.19 10.84 -0.35
CA GLU A 18 -27.05 10.19 0.65
C GLU A 18 -27.14 8.67 0.46
N ARG A 19 -27.10 8.16 -0.78
CA ARG A 19 -27.11 6.70 -1.05
C ARG A 19 -25.94 5.94 -0.42
N LEU A 20 -24.82 6.61 -0.15
CA LEU A 20 -23.66 6.03 0.56
C LEU A 20 -23.99 5.58 1.99
N TRP A 21 -25.06 6.09 2.59
CA TRP A 21 -25.49 5.74 3.95
C TRP A 21 -26.67 4.76 3.98
N GLU A 22 -27.20 4.36 2.81
CA GLU A 22 -28.26 3.36 2.73
C GLU A 22 -27.69 1.96 3.03
N ARG A 23 -28.28 1.28 4.02
CA ARG A 23 -27.86 -0.07 4.41
C ARG A 23 -27.91 -1.07 3.26
N SER A 24 -28.94 -0.99 2.41
CA SER A 24 -29.10 -1.84 1.22
C SER A 24 -27.97 -1.64 0.22
N TYR A 25 -27.62 -0.39 -0.08
CA TYR A 25 -26.51 -0.06 -0.96
C TYR A 25 -25.17 -0.58 -0.43
N LEU A 26 -24.90 -0.40 0.87
CA LEU A 26 -23.66 -0.88 1.50
C LEU A 26 -23.54 -2.41 1.47
N LEU A 27 -24.66 -3.13 1.63
CA LEU A 27 -24.68 -4.60 1.51
C LEU A 27 -24.38 -5.07 0.09
N VAL A 28 -25.01 -4.45 -0.91
CA VAL A 28 -24.77 -4.78 -2.33
C VAL A 28 -23.33 -4.46 -2.73
N LYS A 29 -22.81 -3.30 -2.32
CA LYS A 29 -21.44 -2.88 -2.63
C LYS A 29 -20.38 -3.79 -1.99
N CYS A 30 -20.63 -4.25 -0.76
CA CYS A 30 -19.76 -5.24 -0.12
C CYS A 30 -19.71 -6.54 -0.94
N ALA A 31 -20.89 -7.00 -1.41
CA ALA A 31 -21.04 -8.24 -2.16
C ALA A 31 -20.42 -8.16 -3.55
N GLU A 32 -20.58 -7.03 -4.25
CA GLU A 32 -19.93 -6.78 -5.53
C GLU A 32 -18.40 -6.84 -5.41
N LEU A 33 -17.85 -6.30 -4.31
CA LEU A 33 -16.41 -6.30 -4.05
C LEU A 33 -15.89 -7.61 -3.43
N HIS A 34 -16.75 -8.60 -3.17
CA HIS A 34 -16.41 -9.88 -2.55
C HIS A 34 -15.71 -9.72 -1.18
N LEU A 35 -16.15 -8.75 -0.38
CA LEU A 35 -15.52 -8.39 0.90
C LEU A 35 -16.22 -9.00 2.12
N GLU A 36 -17.21 -9.88 1.94
CA GLU A 36 -18.06 -10.43 3.01
C GLU A 36 -17.26 -11.15 4.10
N GLU A 37 -16.21 -11.87 3.71
CA GLU A 37 -15.38 -12.63 4.65
C GLU A 37 -14.49 -11.70 5.48
N GLU A 38 -13.83 -10.75 4.80
CA GLU A 38 -12.98 -9.74 5.44
C GLU A 38 -13.78 -8.83 6.36
N TYR A 39 -14.99 -8.43 5.95
CA TYR A 39 -15.89 -7.65 6.78
C TYR A 39 -16.35 -8.44 8.01
N ARG A 40 -16.69 -9.73 7.87
CA ARG A 40 -17.05 -10.59 9.02
C ARG A 40 -15.90 -10.72 10.02
N LEU A 41 -14.68 -10.90 9.54
CA LEU A 41 -13.47 -10.94 10.38
C LEU A 41 -13.24 -9.60 11.10
N TYR A 42 -13.40 -8.48 10.39
CA TYR A 42 -13.30 -7.15 10.99
C TYR A 42 -14.38 -6.92 12.07
N GLN A 43 -15.62 -7.30 11.77
CA GLN A 43 -16.76 -7.18 12.68
C GLN A 43 -16.58 -8.04 13.95
N ALA A 44 -16.07 -9.27 13.82
CA ALA A 44 -15.78 -10.13 14.98
C ALA A 44 -14.71 -9.52 15.90
N ARG A 45 -13.63 -8.98 15.33
CA ARG A 45 -12.60 -8.28 16.11
C ARG A 45 -13.14 -7.03 16.81
N LEU A 46 -14.04 -6.30 16.15
CA LEU A 46 -14.68 -5.12 16.74
C LEU A 46 -15.61 -5.52 17.91
N TRP A 47 -16.38 -6.59 17.76
CA TRP A 47 -17.21 -7.13 18.85
C TRP A 47 -16.41 -7.61 20.04
N ASN A 48 -15.25 -8.24 19.84
CA ASN A 48 -14.36 -8.61 20.94
C ASN A 48 -13.88 -7.38 21.73
N SER A 49 -13.61 -6.27 21.02
CA SER A 49 -13.28 -5.00 21.67
C SER A 49 -14.45 -4.44 22.48
N PHE A 50 -15.66 -4.39 21.89
CA PHE A 50 -16.86 -3.94 22.60
C PHE A 50 -17.20 -4.81 23.81
N LEU A 51 -17.03 -6.13 23.70
CA LEU A 51 -17.20 -7.06 24.80
C LEU A 51 -16.19 -6.82 25.92
N GLY A 52 -14.92 -6.54 25.57
CA GLY A 52 -13.89 -6.17 26.56
C GLY A 52 -14.26 -4.91 27.34
N VAL A 53 -14.73 -3.87 26.64
CA VAL A 53 -15.22 -2.63 27.28
C VAL A 53 -16.43 -2.91 28.16
N PHE A 54 -17.36 -3.74 27.68
CA PHE A 54 -18.54 -4.12 28.43
C PHE A 54 -18.21 -4.84 29.74
N LEU A 55 -17.30 -5.82 29.72
CA LEU A 55 -16.94 -6.56 30.93
C LEU A 55 -16.30 -5.63 31.98
N LEU A 56 -15.44 -4.71 31.53
CA LEU A 56 -14.87 -3.69 32.42
C LEU A 56 -15.96 -2.79 33.01
N LEU A 57 -16.87 -2.28 32.17
CA LEU A 57 -17.96 -1.42 32.63
C LEU A 57 -18.92 -2.16 33.58
N HIS A 58 -19.28 -3.40 33.25
CA HIS A 58 -20.15 -4.25 34.07
C HIS A 58 -19.54 -4.49 35.44
N THR A 59 -18.26 -4.89 35.52
CA THR A 59 -17.58 -5.09 36.81
C THR A 59 -17.54 -3.81 37.65
N LEU A 60 -17.31 -2.66 37.03
CA LEU A 60 -17.29 -1.37 37.74
C LEU A 60 -18.69 -1.00 38.26
N ILE A 61 -19.73 -1.16 37.44
CA ILE A 61 -21.12 -0.90 37.85
C ILE A 61 -21.55 -1.85 38.98
N THR A 62 -21.22 -3.14 38.89
CA THR A 62 -21.57 -4.12 39.94
C THR A 62 -20.84 -3.82 41.25
N ILE A 63 -19.56 -3.44 41.21
CA ILE A 63 -18.80 -3.06 42.42
C ILE A 63 -19.38 -1.78 43.03
N ALA A 64 -19.68 -0.76 42.21
CA ALA A 64 -20.28 0.48 42.67
C ALA A 64 -21.66 0.24 43.31
N HIS A 65 -22.50 -0.60 42.69
CA HIS A 65 -23.81 -0.95 43.23
C HIS A 65 -23.70 -1.73 44.54
N CYS A 66 -22.81 -2.73 44.62
CA CYS A 66 -22.57 -3.46 45.87
C CYS A 66 -22.05 -2.54 46.99
N ALA A 67 -21.16 -1.60 46.66
CA ALA A 67 -20.67 -0.61 47.62
C ALA A 67 -21.81 0.31 48.09
N LEU A 68 -22.63 0.81 47.17
CA LEU A 68 -23.80 1.64 47.49
C LEU A 68 -24.74 0.91 48.45
N LEU A 69 -25.08 -0.34 48.17
CA LEU A 69 -25.95 -1.15 49.03
C LEU A 69 -25.36 -1.34 50.44
N LEU A 70 -24.04 -1.57 50.56
CA LEU A 70 -23.37 -1.75 51.85
C LEU A 70 -23.26 -0.44 52.67
N PHE A 71 -23.15 0.72 52.03
CA PHE A 71 -23.01 2.00 52.73
C PHE A 71 -24.34 2.70 53.02
N ALA A 72 -25.35 2.54 52.15
CA ALA A 72 -26.60 3.29 52.24
C ALA A 72 -27.67 2.61 53.11
N CYS A 73 -27.57 1.30 53.36
CA CYS A 73 -28.64 0.55 53.99
C CYS A 73 -28.43 0.36 55.50
N GLU A 74 -29.46 0.66 56.30
CA GLU A 74 -29.43 0.56 57.76
C GLU A 74 -29.52 -0.89 58.29
N HIS A 75 -29.91 -1.85 57.44
CA HIS A 75 -30.10 -3.27 57.80
C HIS A 75 -29.05 -4.19 57.15
N PRO A 76 -27.82 -4.30 57.72
CA PRO A 76 -26.70 -4.97 57.06
C PRO A 76 -26.92 -6.48 56.85
N HIS A 77 -27.69 -7.15 57.72
CA HIS A 77 -27.89 -8.61 57.62
C HIS A 77 -28.68 -9.06 56.39
N ILE A 78 -29.56 -8.21 55.87
CA ILE A 78 -30.39 -8.51 54.70
C ILE A 78 -29.58 -8.27 53.41
N VAL A 79 -28.79 -7.19 53.39
CA VAL A 79 -27.98 -6.75 52.24
C VAL A 79 -26.88 -7.72 51.85
N TYR A 80 -26.31 -8.48 52.79
CA TYR A 80 -25.25 -9.45 52.46
C TYR A 80 -25.71 -10.53 51.47
N ILE A 81 -27.00 -10.90 51.49
CA ILE A 81 -27.55 -11.91 50.59
C ILE A 81 -27.67 -11.33 49.16
N ASP A 82 -28.10 -10.08 49.03
CA ASP A 82 -28.22 -9.38 47.74
C ASP A 82 -26.85 -9.14 47.10
N VAL A 83 -25.88 -8.69 47.89
CA VAL A 83 -24.50 -8.49 47.43
C VAL A 83 -23.89 -9.82 46.97
N ALA A 84 -24.11 -10.92 47.71
CA ALA A 84 -23.64 -12.24 47.31
C ALA A 84 -24.27 -12.68 45.98
N LEU A 85 -25.56 -12.44 45.78
CA LEU A 85 -26.27 -12.78 44.54
C LEU A 85 -25.73 -11.99 43.33
N TYR A 86 -25.50 -10.69 43.47
CA TYR A 86 -24.92 -9.86 42.40
C TYR A 86 -23.47 -10.24 42.07
N ILE A 87 -22.66 -10.62 43.06
CA ILE A 87 -21.30 -11.09 42.81
C ILE A 87 -21.31 -12.42 42.06
N VAL A 88 -22.20 -13.35 42.44
CA VAL A 88 -22.34 -14.64 41.77
C VAL A 88 -22.84 -14.45 40.33
N SER A 89 -23.84 -13.60 40.10
CA SER A 89 -24.34 -13.33 38.75
C SER A 89 -23.28 -12.67 37.88
N ALA A 90 -22.53 -11.68 38.42
CA ALA A 90 -21.38 -11.07 37.73
C ALA A 90 -20.33 -12.12 37.34
N PHE A 91 -19.98 -13.05 38.23
CA PHE A 91 -19.02 -14.11 37.94
C PHE A 91 -19.50 -15.06 36.83
N ILE A 92 -20.79 -15.42 36.84
CA ILE A 92 -21.40 -16.25 35.79
C ILE A 92 -21.30 -15.54 34.44
N ILE A 93 -21.63 -14.25 34.37
CA ILE A 93 -21.60 -13.45 33.15
C ILE A 93 -20.16 -13.34 32.61
N LEU A 94 -19.20 -13.03 33.48
CA LEU A 94 -17.78 -12.97 33.10
C LEU A 94 -17.32 -14.31 32.50
N THR A 95 -17.70 -15.43 33.11
CA THR A 95 -17.30 -16.77 32.66
C THR A 95 -17.95 -17.11 31.31
N VAL A 96 -19.25 -16.87 31.15
CA VAL A 96 -20.00 -17.19 29.92
C VAL A 96 -19.52 -16.32 28.76
N LEU A 97 -19.30 -15.02 28.98
CA LEU A 97 -18.84 -14.11 27.94
C LEU A 97 -17.37 -14.26 27.61
N SER A 98 -16.54 -14.77 28.54
CA SER A 98 -15.12 -15.03 28.30
C SER A 98 -14.87 -15.98 27.12
N VAL A 99 -15.79 -16.93 26.88
CA VAL A 99 -15.73 -17.88 25.76
C VAL A 99 -15.65 -17.17 24.40
N ASN A 100 -16.20 -15.96 24.28
CA ASN A 100 -16.20 -15.19 23.03
C ASN A 100 -14.83 -14.60 22.65
N PHE A 101 -13.89 -14.45 23.60
CA PHE A 101 -12.53 -13.99 23.28
C PHE A 101 -11.70 -15.04 22.54
N CYS A 102 -12.12 -16.31 22.55
CA CYS A 102 -11.47 -17.35 21.77
C CYS A 102 -11.81 -17.17 20.28
N GLU A 103 -11.04 -16.33 19.58
CA GLU A 103 -11.26 -15.94 18.17
C GLU A 103 -11.49 -17.14 17.25
N ASN A 104 -10.68 -18.20 17.37
CA ASN A 104 -10.78 -19.40 16.55
C ASN A 104 -12.09 -20.17 16.74
N LEU A 105 -12.63 -20.18 17.96
CA LEU A 105 -13.86 -20.90 18.29
C LEU A 105 -15.09 -20.08 17.88
N ALA A 106 -15.09 -18.78 18.18
CA ALA A 106 -16.17 -17.86 17.85
C ALA A 106 -16.35 -17.69 16.33
N MET A 107 -15.26 -17.64 15.56
CA MET A 107 -15.31 -17.55 14.10
C MET A 107 -15.80 -18.84 13.43
N ARG A 108 -15.42 -20.00 13.98
CA ARG A 108 -15.82 -21.30 13.43
C ARG A 108 -17.29 -21.63 13.71
N HIS A 109 -17.81 -21.15 14.84
CA HIS A 109 -19.15 -21.48 15.32
C HIS A 109 -19.92 -20.23 15.75
N SER A 110 -20.54 -19.55 14.77
CA SER A 110 -21.35 -18.34 15.02
C SER A 110 -22.57 -18.55 15.91
N TRP A 111 -22.95 -19.80 16.21
CA TRP A 111 -24.01 -20.11 17.17
C TRP A 111 -23.54 -19.93 18.63
N ILE A 112 -22.24 -20.09 18.92
CA ILE A 112 -21.69 -19.95 20.28
C ILE A 112 -21.84 -18.50 20.76
N THR A 113 -21.53 -17.53 19.90
CA THR A 113 -21.67 -16.09 20.24
C THR A 113 -23.13 -15.73 20.53
N TYR A 114 -24.07 -16.29 19.78
CA TYR A 114 -25.49 -16.10 20.05
C TYR A 114 -25.93 -16.76 21.36
N THR A 115 -25.56 -18.02 21.59
CA THR A 115 -25.95 -18.75 22.81
C THR A 115 -25.37 -18.13 24.08
N SER A 116 -24.12 -17.66 24.05
CA SER A 116 -23.49 -16.99 25.19
C SER A 116 -24.19 -15.67 25.52
N ALA A 117 -24.56 -14.87 24.51
CA ALA A 117 -25.33 -13.64 24.72
C ALA A 117 -26.70 -13.92 25.35
N VAL A 118 -27.41 -14.94 24.86
CA VAL A 118 -28.72 -15.34 25.40
C VAL A 118 -28.59 -15.81 26.85
N VAL A 119 -27.64 -16.71 27.15
CA VAL A 119 -27.41 -17.23 28.51
C VAL A 119 -27.02 -16.11 29.47
N SER A 120 -26.15 -15.18 29.07
CA SER A 120 -25.76 -14.04 29.89
C SER A 120 -26.92 -13.08 30.16
N SER A 121 -27.75 -12.79 29.15
CA SER A 121 -28.95 -11.95 29.32
C SER A 121 -29.95 -12.59 30.28
N PHE A 122 -30.27 -13.88 30.11
CA PHE A 122 -31.20 -14.57 31.01
C PHE A 122 -30.65 -14.74 32.42
N ALA A 123 -29.34 -14.94 32.59
CA ALA A 123 -28.71 -15.00 33.91
C ALA A 123 -28.89 -13.68 34.68
N LEU A 124 -28.71 -12.53 34.02
CA LEU A 124 -28.96 -11.21 34.63
C LEU A 124 -30.42 -11.01 35.02
N VAL A 125 -31.33 -11.26 34.08
CA VAL A 125 -32.78 -11.11 34.33
C VAL A 125 -33.24 -12.01 35.48
N SER A 126 -32.74 -13.25 35.51
CA SER A 126 -33.09 -14.19 36.58
C SER A 126 -32.58 -13.75 37.94
N ALA A 127 -31.38 -13.17 38.03
CA ALA A 127 -30.82 -12.69 39.29
C ALA A 127 -31.59 -11.47 39.83
N ASP A 128 -31.93 -10.52 38.94
CA ASP A 128 -32.66 -9.30 39.27
C ASP A 128 -34.09 -9.63 39.76
N ILE A 129 -34.82 -10.48 39.04
CA ILE A 129 -36.18 -10.91 39.42
C ILE A 129 -36.17 -11.76 40.70
N PHE A 130 -35.19 -12.65 40.85
CA PHE A 130 -35.09 -13.51 42.03
C PHE A 130 -34.89 -12.67 43.30
N GLN A 131 -34.09 -11.59 43.23
CA GLN A 131 -33.91 -10.68 44.35
C GLN A 131 -35.22 -10.01 44.75
N GLY A 132 -35.94 -9.41 43.79
CA GLY A 132 -37.22 -8.75 44.07
C GLY A 132 -38.24 -9.71 44.67
N THR A 133 -38.34 -10.93 44.11
CA THR A 133 -39.25 -11.98 44.60
C THR A 133 -38.87 -12.48 46.00
N TYR A 134 -37.57 -12.61 46.30
CA TYR A 134 -37.09 -13.07 47.60
C TYR A 134 -37.45 -12.09 48.74
N HIS A 135 -37.31 -10.78 48.49
CA HIS A 135 -37.69 -9.74 49.46
C HIS A 135 -39.19 -9.63 49.63
N TYR A 136 -39.97 -9.83 48.56
CA TYR A 136 -41.42 -9.92 48.63
C TYR A 136 -41.87 -11.02 49.62
N TYR A 137 -41.41 -12.27 49.43
CA TYR A 137 -41.87 -13.38 50.28
C TYR A 137 -41.31 -13.38 51.71
N LYS A 138 -40.09 -12.86 51.92
CA LYS A 138 -39.42 -12.96 53.23
C LYS A 138 -39.59 -11.71 54.09
N HIS A 139 -39.68 -10.54 53.46
CA HIS A 139 -39.63 -9.24 54.11
C HIS A 139 -40.88 -8.37 53.82
N ASP A 140 -41.79 -8.84 52.96
CA ASP A 140 -43.02 -8.12 52.57
C ASP A 140 -42.71 -6.77 51.90
N TRP A 141 -41.59 -6.72 51.16
CA TRP A 141 -41.13 -5.54 50.44
C TRP A 141 -41.28 -5.74 48.94
N ALA A 142 -42.22 -5.01 48.33
CA ALA A 142 -42.31 -4.87 46.88
C ALA A 142 -41.19 -3.94 46.37
N LEU A 143 -40.13 -4.53 45.83
CA LEU A 143 -39.01 -3.81 45.23
C LEU A 143 -39.15 -3.74 43.71
N ASP A 144 -38.97 -2.53 43.16
CA ASP A 144 -38.79 -2.31 41.73
C ASP A 144 -37.44 -2.88 41.26
N THR A 145 -37.37 -3.23 39.97
CA THR A 145 -36.17 -3.77 39.34
C THR A 145 -35.15 -2.67 39.06
N PHE A 146 -33.86 -2.93 39.31
CA PHE A 146 -32.79 -1.93 39.14
C PHE A 146 -32.04 -2.06 37.81
N TYR A 147 -32.09 -3.22 37.15
CA TYR A 147 -31.27 -3.53 35.97
C TYR A 147 -32.05 -3.67 34.65
N ASP A 148 -33.35 -3.37 34.64
CA ASP A 148 -34.25 -3.46 33.49
C ASP A 148 -33.73 -2.73 32.23
N THR A 149 -33.46 -1.43 32.35
CA THR A 149 -32.94 -0.56 31.28
C THR A 149 -31.50 -0.93 30.92
N TYR A 150 -30.69 -1.26 31.92
CA TYR A 150 -29.29 -1.65 31.74
C TYR A 150 -29.17 -2.90 30.87
N ILE A 151 -30.00 -3.92 31.09
CA ILE A 151 -29.96 -5.18 30.35
C ILE A 151 -30.43 -4.96 28.89
N ILE A 152 -31.44 -4.12 28.67
CA ILE A 152 -31.88 -3.77 27.31
C ILE A 152 -30.74 -3.07 26.55
N TYR A 153 -30.06 -2.10 27.16
CA TYR A 153 -28.90 -1.45 26.54
C TYR A 153 -27.74 -2.42 26.28
N MET A 154 -27.48 -3.33 27.21
CA MET A 154 -26.46 -4.38 27.02
C MET A 154 -26.72 -5.20 25.76
N ILE A 155 -27.96 -5.68 25.56
CA ILE A 155 -28.34 -6.52 24.43
C ILE A 155 -28.13 -5.80 23.10
N TYR A 156 -28.52 -4.52 23.02
CA TYR A 156 -28.45 -3.78 21.76
C TYR A 156 -27.06 -3.21 21.45
N MET A 157 -26.31 -2.73 22.44
CA MET A 157 -25.03 -2.04 22.23
C MET A 157 -23.80 -2.96 22.28
N PHE A 158 -23.75 -3.91 23.22
CA PHE A 158 -22.52 -4.64 23.55
C PHE A 158 -22.54 -6.11 23.14
N MET A 159 -23.71 -6.75 23.06
CA MET A 159 -23.79 -8.18 22.79
C MET A 159 -23.48 -8.54 21.32
N PRO A 160 -22.60 -9.54 21.09
CA PRO A 160 -22.11 -9.92 19.76
C PRO A 160 -23.14 -10.79 18.99
N ILE A 161 -24.32 -10.24 18.74
CA ILE A 161 -25.40 -10.93 18.01
C ILE A 161 -25.30 -10.61 16.51
N PRO A 162 -25.03 -11.61 15.63
CA PRO A 162 -24.83 -11.35 14.21
C PRO A 162 -26.10 -10.98 13.46
N ILE A 163 -27.26 -11.46 13.93
CA ILE A 163 -28.54 -11.29 13.26
C ILE A 163 -29.33 -10.17 13.94
N MET A 164 -29.71 -9.13 13.19
CA MET A 164 -30.44 -7.98 13.74
C MET A 164 -31.78 -8.38 14.38
N SER A 165 -32.52 -9.29 13.74
CA SER A 165 -33.78 -9.80 14.31
C SER A 165 -33.57 -10.61 15.58
N GLY A 166 -32.41 -11.26 15.75
CA GLY A 166 -32.09 -12.01 16.97
C GLY A 166 -31.94 -11.11 18.20
N ALA A 167 -31.38 -9.91 18.04
CA ALA A 167 -31.27 -8.94 19.12
C ALA A 167 -32.62 -8.31 19.48
N LEU A 168 -33.45 -8.02 18.48
CA LEU A 168 -34.82 -7.54 18.69
C LEU A 168 -35.67 -8.58 19.43
N LEU A 169 -35.59 -9.85 19.01
CA LEU A 169 -36.30 -10.94 19.69
C LEU A 169 -35.86 -11.05 21.15
N LEU A 170 -34.55 -11.04 21.42
CA LEU A 170 -34.03 -11.13 22.78
C LEU A 170 -34.47 -9.93 23.64
N GLY A 171 -34.37 -8.70 23.11
CA GLY A 171 -34.81 -7.49 23.80
C GLY A 171 -36.30 -7.52 24.15
N VAL A 172 -37.15 -7.88 23.18
CA VAL A 172 -38.60 -8.02 23.41
C VAL A 172 -38.91 -9.10 24.43
N THR A 173 -38.24 -10.26 24.38
CA THR A 173 -38.46 -11.32 25.37
C THR A 173 -38.11 -10.87 26.78
N VAL A 174 -37.02 -10.13 26.96
CA VAL A 174 -36.62 -9.58 28.27
C VAL A 174 -37.63 -8.56 28.76
N SER A 175 -38.09 -7.66 27.89
CA SER A 175 -39.14 -6.68 28.26
C SER A 175 -40.46 -7.32 28.65
N VAL A 176 -40.89 -8.39 27.97
CA VAL A 176 -42.11 -9.13 28.34
C VAL A 176 -41.96 -9.78 29.72
N VAL A 177 -40.77 -10.32 30.03
CA VAL A 177 -40.50 -10.91 31.34
C VAL A 177 -40.56 -9.84 32.44
N TYR A 178 -39.98 -8.66 32.25
CA TYR A 178 -40.05 -7.57 33.22
C TYR A 178 -41.47 -7.01 33.42
N ILE A 179 -42.22 -6.78 32.33
CA ILE A 179 -43.63 -6.36 32.42
C ILE A 179 -44.46 -7.41 33.15
N SER A 180 -44.19 -8.71 32.92
CA SER A 180 -44.90 -9.79 33.62
C SER A 180 -44.56 -9.84 35.11
N TYR A 181 -43.32 -9.55 35.49
CA TYR A 181 -42.92 -9.44 36.89
C TYR A 181 -43.61 -8.25 37.58
N PHE A 182 -43.60 -7.07 36.94
CA PHE A 182 -44.30 -5.89 37.45
C PHE A 182 -45.79 -6.15 37.65
N TRP A 183 -46.44 -6.83 36.70
CA TRP A 183 -47.85 -7.21 36.79
C TRP A 183 -48.14 -8.11 37.99
N VAL A 184 -47.37 -9.18 38.18
CA VAL A 184 -47.67 -10.20 39.21
C VAL A 184 -47.32 -9.73 40.62
N TYR A 185 -46.19 -9.04 40.80
CA TYR A 185 -45.65 -8.78 42.15
C TYR A 185 -45.86 -7.35 42.64
N VAL A 186 -45.94 -6.37 41.74
CA VAL A 186 -46.02 -4.95 42.12
C VAL A 186 -47.43 -4.40 41.90
N ALA A 187 -48.07 -4.78 40.79
CA ALA A 187 -49.38 -4.24 40.42
C ALA A 187 -50.52 -4.75 41.32
N GLU A 188 -50.48 -6.02 41.73
CA GLU A 188 -51.57 -6.66 42.50
C GLU A 188 -51.64 -6.18 43.96
N GLU A 189 -50.53 -5.73 44.54
CA GLU A 189 -50.45 -5.36 45.97
C GLU A 189 -50.66 -3.86 46.23
N TYR A 190 -50.23 -2.99 45.32
CA TYR A 190 -50.20 -1.54 45.56
C TYR A 190 -51.34 -0.75 44.88
N TYR A 191 -52.12 -1.34 43.97
CA TYR A 191 -53.04 -0.58 43.11
C TYR A 191 -54.51 -0.95 43.29
N SER A 192 -55.34 0.09 43.39
CA SER A 192 -56.80 0.03 43.23
C SER A 192 -57.16 0.05 41.74
N ASP A 193 -58.34 -0.49 41.37
CA ASP A 193 -58.89 -0.59 40.00
C ASP A 193 -58.93 0.72 39.18
N GLU A 194 -58.60 1.89 39.77
CA GLU A 194 -58.67 3.21 39.10
C GLU A 194 -57.32 3.71 38.52
N ASP A 195 -56.19 3.04 38.75
CA ASP A 195 -54.84 3.56 38.43
C ASP A 195 -54.14 2.90 37.21
N TYR A 196 -54.87 2.71 36.09
CA TYR A 196 -54.32 2.19 34.82
C TYR A 196 -53.17 3.02 34.21
N GLY A 197 -52.93 4.24 34.71
CA GLY A 197 -51.92 5.16 34.19
C GLY A 197 -50.50 4.61 34.31
N ARG A 198 -50.12 3.98 35.43
CA ARG A 198 -48.72 3.54 35.66
C ARG A 198 -48.33 2.31 34.84
N PHE A 199 -49.24 1.37 34.61
CA PHE A 199 -49.01 0.23 33.71
C PHE A 199 -48.73 0.68 32.27
N SER A 200 -49.48 1.69 31.81
CA SER A 200 -49.26 2.27 30.49
C SER A 200 -47.85 2.89 30.38
N VAL A 201 -47.39 3.56 31.43
CA VAL A 201 -46.05 4.18 31.48
C VAL A 201 -44.93 3.14 31.40
N ASP A 202 -45.05 2.02 32.11
CA ASP A 202 -44.03 0.95 32.08
C ASP A 202 -43.95 0.25 30.71
N ILE A 203 -45.09 -0.01 30.07
CA ILE A 203 -45.12 -0.51 28.69
C ILE A 203 -44.46 0.49 27.74
N PHE A 204 -44.83 1.78 27.83
CA PHE A 204 -44.25 2.81 26.98
C PHE A 204 -42.74 2.96 27.22
N HIS A 205 -42.28 2.84 28.46
CA HIS A 205 -40.87 2.83 28.83
C HIS A 205 -40.12 1.73 28.08
N HIS A 206 -40.55 0.47 28.24
CA HIS A 206 -39.92 -0.67 27.59
C HIS A 206 -39.97 -0.62 26.05
N VAL A 207 -41.08 -0.14 25.46
CA VAL A 207 -41.18 0.07 24.01
C VAL A 207 -40.20 1.13 23.53
N CYS A 208 -40.08 2.26 24.24
CA CYS A 208 -39.15 3.33 23.91
C CYS A 208 -37.69 2.86 23.96
N PHE A 209 -37.27 2.14 25.00
CA PHE A 209 -35.88 1.65 25.10
C PHE A 209 -35.56 0.58 24.06
N ASN A 210 -36.52 -0.28 23.67
CA ASN A 210 -36.33 -1.22 22.56
C ASN A 210 -36.17 -0.50 21.21
N LEU A 211 -37.00 0.52 20.93
CA LEU A 211 -36.87 1.32 19.71
C LEU A 211 -35.54 2.07 19.66
N LEU A 212 -35.14 2.69 20.77
CA LEU A 212 -33.87 3.40 20.90
C LEU A 212 -32.67 2.45 20.72
N GLY A 213 -32.70 1.28 21.37
CA GLY A 213 -31.68 0.25 21.22
C GLY A 213 -31.57 -0.26 19.79
N MET A 214 -32.70 -0.51 19.13
CA MET A 214 -32.71 -0.92 17.72
C MET A 214 -32.11 0.18 16.83
N PHE A 215 -32.54 1.43 17.01
CA PHE A 215 -32.01 2.57 16.25
C PHE A 215 -30.48 2.67 16.35
N PHE A 216 -29.93 2.62 17.58
CA PHE A 216 -28.48 2.65 17.78
C PHE A 216 -27.78 1.47 17.10
N ARG A 217 -28.38 0.28 17.14
CA ARG A 217 -27.81 -0.92 16.52
C ARG A 217 -27.74 -0.81 14.99
N VAL A 218 -28.79 -0.30 14.35
CA VAL A 218 -28.79 -0.07 12.89
C VAL A 218 -27.81 1.01 12.50
N MET A 219 -27.77 2.11 13.25
CA MET A 219 -26.79 3.17 13.01
C MET A 219 -25.36 2.66 13.13
N ASN A 220 -25.06 1.83 14.12
CA ASN A 220 -23.74 1.21 14.28
C ASN A 220 -23.39 0.30 13.09
N ASP A 221 -24.31 -0.56 12.62
CA ASP A 221 -24.10 -1.42 11.44
C ASP A 221 -23.77 -0.59 10.19
N ILE A 222 -24.51 0.50 9.96
CA ILE A 222 -24.30 1.41 8.83
C ILE A 222 -22.92 2.09 8.92
N VAL A 223 -22.58 2.67 10.08
CA VAL A 223 -21.32 3.41 10.29
C VAL A 223 -20.11 2.48 10.17
N VAL A 224 -20.18 1.28 10.75
CA VAL A 224 -19.07 0.32 10.67
C VAL A 224 -18.87 -0.16 9.23
N ARG A 225 -19.96 -0.45 8.50
CA ARG A 225 -19.87 -0.91 7.11
C ARG A 225 -19.42 0.19 6.15
N SER A 226 -19.90 1.43 6.31
CA SER A 226 -19.44 2.56 5.50
C SER A 226 -17.97 2.86 5.76
N SER A 227 -17.54 2.92 7.03
CA SER A 227 -16.15 3.13 7.41
C SER A 227 -15.21 2.06 6.84
N PHE A 228 -15.65 0.80 6.85
CA PHE A 228 -14.89 -0.30 6.25
C PHE A 228 -14.71 -0.12 4.73
N LEU A 229 -15.78 0.22 4.01
CA LEU A 229 -15.73 0.44 2.56
C LEU A 229 -14.92 1.67 2.16
N ASP A 230 -15.04 2.78 2.91
CA ASP A 230 -14.22 3.98 2.69
C ASP A 230 -12.74 3.68 2.91
N ARG A 231 -12.43 2.90 3.94
CA ARG A 231 -11.05 2.48 4.21
C ARG A 231 -10.52 1.51 3.16
N HIS A 232 -11.35 0.60 2.65
CA HIS A 232 -11.01 -0.26 1.51
C HIS A 232 -10.60 0.60 0.31
N GLN A 233 -11.45 1.56 -0.06
CA GLN A 233 -11.19 2.46 -1.19
C GLN A 233 -9.89 3.25 -1.00
N TYR A 234 -9.67 3.80 0.19
CA TYR A 234 -8.43 4.50 0.52
C TYR A 234 -7.18 3.62 0.35
N ILE A 235 -7.21 2.37 0.83
CA ILE A 235 -6.07 1.45 0.69
C ILE A 235 -5.82 1.14 -0.79
N MET A 236 -6.88 0.88 -1.56
CA MET A 236 -6.78 0.62 -3.00
C MET A 236 -6.14 1.79 -3.75
N GLU A 237 -6.60 3.02 -3.53
CA GLU A 237 -6.03 4.22 -4.13
C GLU A 237 -4.56 4.41 -3.74
N LYS A 238 -4.21 4.12 -2.49
CA LYS A 238 -2.82 4.20 -2.00
C LYS A 238 -1.90 3.19 -2.68
N ILE A 239 -2.34 1.94 -2.85
CA ILE A 239 -1.56 0.90 -3.56
C ILE A 239 -1.41 1.28 -5.03
N TRP A 240 -2.49 1.73 -5.66
CA TRP A 240 -2.49 2.15 -7.06
C TRP A 240 -1.51 3.30 -7.31
N LEU A 241 -1.55 4.35 -6.48
CA LEU A 241 -0.63 5.49 -6.55
C LEU A 241 0.83 5.07 -6.36
N ARG A 242 1.11 4.15 -5.43
CA ARG A 242 2.46 3.62 -5.19
C ARG A 242 2.99 2.89 -6.43
N ASN A 243 2.16 2.06 -7.05
CA ASN A 243 2.53 1.30 -8.24
C ASN A 243 2.73 2.22 -9.45
N ALA A 244 1.86 3.21 -9.64
CA ALA A 244 2.03 4.23 -10.68
C ALA A 244 3.36 4.99 -10.53
N ARG A 245 3.69 5.44 -9.31
CA ARG A 245 4.98 6.11 -9.02
C ARG A 245 6.19 5.21 -9.28
N ARG A 246 6.09 3.90 -9.01
CA ARG A 246 7.17 2.95 -9.34
C ARG A 246 7.37 2.84 -10.85
N GLN A 247 6.28 2.71 -11.61
CA GLN A 247 6.35 2.65 -13.08
C GLN A 247 6.95 3.92 -13.67
N GLU A 248 6.53 5.09 -13.19
CA GLU A 248 7.11 6.38 -13.57
C GLU A 248 8.62 6.44 -13.32
N LYS A 249 9.07 6.03 -12.12
CA LYS A 249 10.51 5.98 -11.79
C LYS A 249 11.29 5.02 -12.68
N LEU A 250 10.76 3.83 -12.95
CA LEU A 250 11.40 2.84 -13.82
C LEU A 250 11.58 3.38 -15.25
N VAL A 251 10.54 4.00 -15.81
CA VAL A 251 10.61 4.63 -17.14
C VAL A 251 11.64 5.75 -17.15
N LEU A 252 11.62 6.63 -16.15
CA LEU A 252 12.57 7.74 -16.09
C LEU A 252 14.03 7.27 -15.99
N HIS A 253 14.32 6.32 -15.10
CA HIS A 253 15.68 5.79 -14.91
C HIS A 253 16.17 4.95 -16.10
N SER A 254 15.26 4.42 -16.93
CA SER A 254 15.63 3.73 -18.18
C SER A 254 16.10 4.68 -19.28
N ILE A 255 15.67 5.95 -19.24
CA ILE A 255 15.98 6.96 -20.26
C ILE A 255 17.11 7.89 -19.79
N ILE A 256 17.16 8.18 -18.48
CA ILE A 256 18.06 9.18 -17.91
C ILE A 256 18.82 8.59 -16.71
N PRO A 257 20.15 8.76 -16.64
CA PRO A 257 20.95 8.50 -15.45
C PRO A 257 20.34 9.05 -14.15
N PRO A 258 20.41 8.32 -13.02
CA PRO A 258 19.80 8.74 -11.77
C PRO A 258 20.36 10.07 -11.22
N GLN A 259 21.62 10.41 -11.53
CA GLN A 259 22.24 11.68 -11.13
C GLN A 259 21.55 12.90 -11.78
N ILE A 260 21.10 12.76 -13.03
CA ILE A 260 20.43 13.84 -13.78
C ILE A 260 18.92 13.79 -13.57
N ALA A 261 18.35 12.60 -13.38
CA ALA A 261 16.94 12.43 -13.12
C ALA A 261 16.48 13.05 -11.80
N LYS A 262 17.30 13.01 -10.73
CA LYS A 262 16.93 13.56 -9.41
C LYS A 262 16.65 15.07 -9.42
N PRO A 263 17.55 15.94 -9.92
CA PRO A 263 17.26 17.37 -10.05
C PRO A 263 15.98 17.66 -10.85
N ILE A 264 15.74 16.91 -11.93
CA ILE A 264 14.52 17.04 -12.75
C ILE A 264 13.28 16.65 -11.94
N GLN A 265 13.34 15.54 -11.21
CA GLN A 265 12.26 15.09 -10.33
C GLN A 265 11.94 16.12 -9.24
N ASP A 266 12.96 16.69 -8.61
CA ASP A 266 12.80 17.67 -7.54
C ASP A 266 12.20 18.98 -8.07
N ASP A 267 12.60 19.43 -9.27
CA ASP A 267 11.97 20.59 -9.92
C ASP A 267 10.49 20.34 -10.23
N ILE A 268 10.14 19.17 -10.79
CA ILE A 268 8.75 18.79 -11.05
C ILE A 268 7.93 18.76 -9.75
N GLN A 269 8.47 18.16 -8.69
CA GLN A 269 7.82 18.12 -7.38
C GLN A 269 7.62 19.53 -6.80
N ASN A 270 8.62 20.39 -6.91
CA ASN A 270 8.53 21.78 -6.46
C ASN A 270 7.51 22.59 -7.27
N ARG A 271 7.36 22.33 -8.57
CA ARG A 271 6.29 22.94 -9.41
C ARG A 271 4.90 22.46 -8.99
N LEU A 272 4.73 21.16 -8.77
CA LEU A 272 3.47 20.58 -8.28
C LEU A 272 3.10 21.15 -6.90
N ALA A 273 4.06 21.20 -5.96
CA ALA A 273 3.87 21.77 -4.64
C ALA A 273 3.48 23.25 -4.69
N ARG A 274 4.10 24.05 -5.57
CA ARG A 274 3.72 25.45 -5.79
C ARG A 274 2.30 25.60 -6.34
N LYS A 275 1.90 24.76 -7.30
CA LYS A 275 0.55 24.75 -7.88
C LYS A 275 -0.51 24.40 -6.85
N VAL A 276 -0.23 23.43 -5.97
CA VAL A 276 -1.12 23.02 -4.87
C VAL A 276 -1.28 24.11 -3.82
N ARG A 277 -0.23 24.88 -3.52
CA ARG A 277 -0.30 25.95 -2.51
C ARG A 277 -1.00 27.23 -3.00
N GLY A 278 -1.55 27.26 -4.21
CA GLY A 278 -2.29 28.43 -4.73
C GLY A 278 -1.46 29.70 -4.90
N LEU A 279 -0.14 29.65 -4.72
CA LEU A 279 0.80 30.78 -4.88
C LEU A 279 1.10 31.11 -6.34
N ALA A 280 0.15 30.84 -7.25
CA ALA A 280 0.24 31.27 -8.63
C ALA A 280 -0.09 32.78 -8.76
N ALA A 281 0.72 33.62 -8.13
CA ALA A 281 0.84 35.01 -8.56
C ALA A 281 1.89 35.05 -9.69
N SER A 282 1.39 35.19 -10.92
CA SER A 282 2.08 35.81 -12.04
C SER A 282 3.41 35.19 -12.50
N ARG A 283 3.36 34.05 -13.18
CA ARG A 283 4.24 33.77 -14.33
C ARG A 283 3.45 33.07 -15.42
N SER A 284 3.57 33.58 -16.65
CA SER A 284 2.80 33.19 -17.83
C SER A 284 2.82 31.69 -18.12
N PRO A 285 1.71 31.10 -18.63
CA PRO A 285 1.56 29.67 -18.92
C PRO A 285 2.25 29.25 -20.24
N GLY A 286 3.51 29.65 -20.45
CA GLY A 286 4.17 29.43 -21.75
C GLY A 286 5.69 29.32 -21.75
N VAL A 287 6.37 29.54 -20.62
CA VAL A 287 7.82 29.28 -20.56
C VAL A 287 8.00 28.00 -19.77
N MET A 288 8.03 26.89 -20.49
CA MET A 288 8.77 25.73 -20.02
C MET A 288 10.21 26.23 -19.87
N GLU A 289 10.66 26.60 -18.67
CA GLU A 289 12.09 26.83 -18.44
C GLU A 289 12.77 25.52 -18.84
N HIS A 290 13.45 25.56 -19.99
CA HIS A 290 13.96 24.39 -20.69
C HIS A 290 15.02 23.77 -19.79
N VAL A 291 14.76 22.59 -19.24
CA VAL A 291 15.69 21.92 -18.35
C VAL A 291 16.82 21.32 -19.19
N MET A 292 17.77 22.17 -19.59
CA MET A 292 19.03 21.77 -20.18
C MET A 292 20.02 21.57 -19.03
N ALA A 293 20.22 20.31 -18.63
CA ALA A 293 21.25 19.95 -17.66
C ALA A 293 22.52 19.62 -18.43
N ILE A 294 23.57 20.43 -18.27
CA ILE A 294 24.89 20.21 -18.86
C ILE A 294 25.92 20.07 -17.72
N GLN A 295 26.80 19.10 -17.84
CA GLN A 295 27.91 18.83 -16.93
C GLN A 295 29.19 18.59 -17.74
N ILE A 296 30.30 19.16 -17.28
CA ILE A 296 31.61 18.96 -17.90
C ILE A 296 32.37 17.91 -17.09
N HIS A 297 32.89 16.91 -17.77
CA HIS A 297 33.64 15.80 -17.19
C HIS A 297 35.05 15.80 -17.80
N PRO A 298 36.08 16.24 -17.06
CA PRO A 298 37.42 16.45 -17.61
C PRO A 298 38.23 15.17 -17.83
N GLU A 299 37.96 14.11 -17.06
CA GLU A 299 38.71 12.85 -17.07
C GLU A 299 37.75 11.68 -17.30
N VAL A 300 37.56 11.31 -18.57
CA VAL A 300 36.74 10.16 -18.97
C VAL A 300 37.42 9.40 -20.10
N SER A 301 37.04 8.12 -20.26
CA SER A 301 37.41 7.34 -21.45
C SER A 301 36.18 6.98 -22.26
N ILE A 302 36.25 7.25 -23.56
CA ILE A 302 35.16 7.10 -24.52
C ILE A 302 35.46 5.88 -25.37
N LEU A 303 34.48 5.00 -25.56
CA LEU A 303 34.59 3.80 -26.39
C LEU A 303 33.51 3.79 -27.47
N TYR A 304 33.96 3.63 -28.72
CA TYR A 304 33.14 3.32 -29.88
C TYR A 304 33.43 1.88 -30.29
N ALA A 305 32.39 1.07 -30.50
CA ALA A 305 32.53 -0.31 -30.94
C ALA A 305 31.53 -0.62 -32.06
N ASP A 306 32.02 -0.83 -33.27
CA ASP A 306 31.18 -1.05 -34.45
C ASP A 306 31.29 -2.47 -35.00
N VAL A 307 30.17 -3.01 -35.48
CA VAL A 307 30.11 -4.37 -36.02
C VAL A 307 30.55 -4.38 -37.48
N VAL A 308 31.62 -5.10 -37.78
CA VAL A 308 32.13 -5.24 -39.14
C VAL A 308 31.15 -6.05 -39.98
N ASN A 309 30.92 -5.61 -41.22
CA ASN A 309 30.01 -6.25 -42.19
C ASN A 309 28.53 -6.30 -41.76
N TYR A 310 28.10 -5.43 -40.84
CA TYR A 310 26.71 -5.37 -40.41
C TYR A 310 25.72 -5.22 -41.58
N THR A 311 25.98 -4.34 -42.54
CA THR A 311 25.11 -4.15 -43.73
C THR A 311 24.95 -5.43 -44.56
N LYS A 312 25.99 -6.28 -44.62
CA LYS A 312 25.91 -7.59 -45.30
C LYS A 312 25.05 -8.57 -44.51
N MET A 313 25.12 -8.53 -43.17
CA MET A 313 24.25 -9.36 -42.33
C MET A 313 22.77 -8.96 -42.44
N THR A 314 22.47 -7.66 -42.47
CA THR A 314 21.08 -7.19 -42.54
C THR A 314 20.38 -7.56 -43.85
N THR A 315 21.14 -7.79 -44.91
CA THR A 315 20.61 -8.22 -46.23
C THR A 315 20.53 -9.74 -46.40
N THR A 316 21.27 -10.51 -45.59
CA THR A 316 21.38 -11.98 -45.75
C THR A 316 20.60 -12.76 -44.69
N LEU A 317 20.42 -12.21 -43.49
CA LEU A 317 19.70 -12.85 -42.39
C LEU A 317 18.21 -12.50 -42.40
N ASN A 318 17.37 -13.44 -41.97
CA ASN A 318 15.97 -13.16 -41.66
C ASN A 318 15.88 -12.13 -40.51
N VAL A 319 14.93 -11.20 -40.60
CA VAL A 319 14.72 -10.10 -39.64
C VAL A 319 14.62 -10.61 -38.20
N GLU A 320 13.86 -11.69 -37.98
CA GLU A 320 13.71 -12.29 -36.64
C GLU A 320 15.04 -12.83 -36.08
N LYS A 321 15.83 -13.50 -36.93
CA LYS A 321 17.14 -14.05 -36.53
C LYS A 321 18.14 -12.93 -36.28
N LEU A 322 18.14 -11.88 -37.11
CA LEU A 322 18.97 -10.70 -36.94
C LEU A 322 18.67 -9.98 -35.62
N VAL A 323 17.38 -9.72 -35.33
CA VAL A 323 16.99 -9.04 -34.08
C VAL A 323 17.35 -9.87 -32.85
N ARG A 324 17.15 -11.20 -32.88
CA ARG A 324 17.58 -12.09 -31.78
C ARG A 324 19.10 -12.07 -31.58
N LEU A 325 19.87 -12.14 -32.67
CA LEU A 325 21.33 -12.09 -32.63
C LEU A 325 21.82 -10.79 -32.01
N LEU A 326 21.28 -9.65 -32.45
CA LEU A 326 21.65 -8.33 -31.93
C LEU A 326 21.22 -8.17 -30.47
N HIS A 327 20.05 -8.67 -30.09
CA HIS A 327 19.59 -8.62 -28.71
C HIS A 327 20.52 -9.43 -27.77
N ASP A 328 20.91 -10.65 -28.16
CA ASP A 328 21.85 -11.47 -27.40
C ASP A 328 23.24 -10.79 -27.31
N LEU A 329 23.77 -10.32 -28.45
CA LEU A 329 25.07 -9.63 -28.49
C LEU A 329 25.10 -8.39 -27.61
N TYR A 330 24.13 -7.49 -27.77
CA TYR A 330 24.07 -6.26 -26.98
C TYR A 330 23.70 -6.50 -25.51
N GLY A 331 22.91 -7.54 -25.20
CA GLY A 331 22.66 -7.96 -23.82
C GLY A 331 23.95 -8.39 -23.12
N ARG A 332 24.79 -9.16 -23.81
CA ARG A 332 26.13 -9.53 -23.30
C ARG A 332 27.04 -8.30 -23.12
N PHE A 333 26.97 -7.32 -24.02
CA PHE A 333 27.73 -6.07 -23.88
C PHE A 333 27.24 -5.19 -22.73
N ASP A 334 25.93 -5.07 -22.52
CA ASP A 334 25.34 -4.32 -21.40
C ASP A 334 25.79 -4.94 -20.05
N MET A 335 25.84 -6.27 -19.96
CA MET A 335 26.36 -6.98 -18.79
C MET A 335 27.85 -6.71 -18.56
N ALA A 336 28.67 -6.81 -19.61
CA ALA A 336 30.09 -6.50 -19.52
C ALA A 336 30.31 -5.04 -19.11
N ALA A 337 29.58 -4.09 -19.71
CA ALA A 337 29.66 -2.67 -19.37
C ALA A 337 29.34 -2.43 -17.87
N THR A 338 28.35 -3.15 -17.33
CA THR A 338 28.05 -3.11 -15.90
C THR A 338 29.19 -3.65 -15.04
N GLN A 339 29.84 -4.74 -15.45
CA GLN A 339 30.97 -5.35 -14.71
C GLN A 339 32.23 -4.47 -14.69
N PHE A 340 32.47 -3.72 -15.76
CA PHE A 340 33.57 -2.76 -15.89
C PHE A 340 33.19 -1.34 -15.44
N GLU A 341 31.99 -1.14 -14.88
CA GLU A 341 31.49 0.18 -14.45
C GLU A 341 31.53 1.26 -15.55
N VAL A 342 31.29 0.84 -16.79
CA VAL A 342 31.23 1.70 -17.97
C VAL A 342 29.78 1.98 -18.32
N GLN A 343 29.45 3.25 -18.57
CA GLN A 343 28.08 3.66 -18.89
C GLN A 343 27.83 3.63 -20.39
N ARG A 344 26.82 2.87 -20.82
CA ARG A 344 26.28 2.98 -22.19
C ARG A 344 25.53 4.29 -22.36
N ILE A 345 25.82 5.01 -23.44
CA ILE A 345 25.13 6.27 -23.80
C ILE A 345 23.96 5.94 -24.74
N LYS A 346 24.25 5.40 -25.93
CA LYS A 346 23.25 5.07 -26.95
C LYS A 346 23.80 4.05 -27.95
N PHE A 347 22.91 3.51 -28.76
CA PHE A 347 23.28 2.82 -29.99
C PHE A 347 23.26 3.83 -31.15
N LEU A 348 24.27 3.77 -32.01
CA LEU A 348 24.35 4.55 -33.25
C LEU A 348 24.30 3.57 -34.42
N GLY A 349 23.10 3.11 -34.76
CA GLY A 349 22.94 1.99 -35.70
C GLY A 349 23.48 0.70 -35.09
N ASP A 350 24.53 0.15 -35.70
CA ASP A 350 25.32 -1.01 -35.30
C ASP A 350 26.42 -0.69 -34.28
N CYS A 351 26.79 0.59 -34.15
CA CYS A 351 27.80 1.03 -33.21
C CYS A 351 27.27 1.09 -31.77
N TYR A 352 27.99 0.45 -30.87
CA TYR A 352 27.82 0.48 -29.42
C TYR A 352 28.71 1.56 -28.80
N TYR A 353 28.09 2.55 -28.16
CA TYR A 353 28.78 3.76 -27.69
C TYR A 353 28.72 3.93 -26.17
N CYS A 354 29.90 4.03 -25.53
CA CYS A 354 30.07 3.97 -24.09
C CYS A 354 31.09 4.97 -23.53
N VAL A 355 30.96 5.28 -22.24
CA VAL A 355 31.85 6.21 -21.52
C VAL A 355 32.12 5.71 -20.11
N ALA A 356 33.39 5.63 -19.73
CA ALA A 356 33.84 5.33 -18.38
C ALA A 356 34.13 6.62 -17.61
N GLY A 357 33.90 6.64 -16.29
CA GLY A 357 34.16 7.82 -15.44
C GLY A 357 33.04 8.88 -15.42
N LEU A 358 31.95 8.67 -16.17
CA LEU A 358 30.87 9.66 -16.33
C LEU A 358 29.93 9.72 -15.11
N MET A 359 29.52 8.56 -14.60
CA MET A 359 28.59 8.44 -13.46
C MET A 359 29.25 8.78 -12.13
N ARG A 360 30.49 8.33 -11.97
CA ARG A 360 31.38 8.57 -10.84
C ARG A 360 32.78 8.71 -11.41
N PRO A 361 33.53 9.77 -11.05
CA PRO A 361 34.95 9.86 -11.40
C PRO A 361 35.67 8.60 -10.90
N SER A 362 36.41 7.95 -11.79
CA SER A 362 37.16 6.74 -11.49
C SER A 362 38.57 6.89 -12.04
N PRO A 363 39.63 6.73 -11.23
CA PRO A 363 41.00 6.82 -11.72
C PRO A 363 41.33 5.70 -12.72
N ASP A 364 40.62 4.58 -12.65
CA ASP A 364 40.79 3.43 -13.54
C ASP A 364 39.89 3.50 -14.80
N HIS A 365 39.40 4.69 -15.17
CA HIS A 365 38.44 4.84 -16.27
C HIS A 365 38.97 4.27 -17.60
N ALA A 366 40.26 4.49 -17.93
CA ALA A 366 40.88 3.91 -19.12
C ALA A 366 41.02 2.39 -19.06
N LYS A 367 41.49 1.86 -17.93
CA LYS A 367 41.63 0.42 -17.69
C LYS A 367 40.29 -0.30 -17.83
N ASN A 368 39.24 0.26 -17.24
CA ASN A 368 37.88 -0.28 -17.32
C ASN A 368 37.34 -0.23 -18.76
N CYS A 369 37.57 0.86 -19.48
CA CYS A 369 37.09 1.02 -20.86
C CYS A 369 37.80 0.07 -21.84
N VAL A 370 39.12 -0.07 -21.74
CA VAL A 370 39.90 -1.03 -22.53
C VAL A 370 39.56 -2.48 -22.15
N GLY A 371 39.40 -2.76 -20.86
CA GLY A 371 38.93 -4.06 -20.38
C GLY A 371 37.56 -4.45 -20.95
N LEU A 372 36.64 -3.50 -21.03
CA LEU A 372 35.34 -3.69 -21.71
C LEU A 372 35.54 -4.02 -23.19
N GLY A 373 36.37 -3.26 -23.91
CA GLY A 373 36.64 -3.49 -25.33
C GLY A 373 37.21 -4.90 -25.60
N LEU A 374 38.16 -5.35 -24.78
CA LEU A 374 38.70 -6.70 -24.86
C LEU A 374 37.64 -7.77 -24.56
N SER A 375 36.78 -7.53 -23.57
CA SER A 375 35.66 -8.42 -23.27
C SER A 375 34.66 -8.51 -24.43
N MET A 376 34.34 -7.38 -25.07
CA MET A 376 33.47 -7.33 -26.26
C MET A 376 34.03 -8.16 -27.41
N ILE A 377 35.35 -8.10 -27.66
CA ILE A 377 36.02 -8.94 -28.66
C ILE A 377 35.90 -10.43 -28.29
N SER A 378 36.06 -10.80 -27.02
CA SER A 378 35.86 -12.19 -26.59
C SER A 378 34.39 -12.64 -26.74
N HIS A 379 33.43 -11.77 -26.43
CA HIS A 379 32.00 -12.07 -26.50
C HIS A 379 31.52 -12.21 -27.95
N ILE A 380 31.98 -11.34 -28.86
CA ILE A 380 31.64 -11.47 -30.27
C ILE A 380 32.24 -12.74 -30.88
N GLN A 381 33.44 -13.17 -30.46
CA GLN A 381 34.03 -14.45 -30.87
C GLN A 381 33.24 -15.67 -30.35
N GLU A 382 32.60 -15.57 -29.19
CA GLU A 382 31.69 -16.60 -28.67
C GLU A 382 30.39 -16.65 -29.47
N VAL A 383 29.74 -15.50 -29.67
CA VAL A 383 28.51 -15.39 -30.48
C VAL A 383 28.76 -15.87 -31.92
N ARG A 384 29.92 -15.54 -32.50
CA ARG A 384 30.37 -16.03 -33.82
C ARG A 384 30.36 -17.56 -33.90
N ARG A 385 30.84 -18.23 -32.85
CA ARG A 385 30.90 -19.70 -32.75
C ARG A 385 29.54 -20.34 -32.47
N GLU A 386 28.71 -19.70 -31.65
CA GLU A 386 27.41 -20.24 -31.25
C GLU A 386 26.35 -20.12 -32.37
N HIS A 387 26.36 -19.01 -33.11
CA HIS A 387 25.33 -18.72 -34.12
C HIS A 387 25.78 -19.01 -35.56
N ASP A 388 27.04 -19.44 -35.74
CA ASP A 388 27.68 -19.73 -37.05
C ASP A 388 27.54 -18.56 -38.03
N VAL A 389 27.90 -17.36 -37.58
CA VAL A 389 27.82 -16.12 -38.35
C VAL A 389 29.19 -15.48 -38.47
N ASP A 390 29.52 -14.91 -39.64
CA ASP A 390 30.80 -14.25 -39.88
C ASP A 390 30.79 -12.80 -39.37
N ILE A 391 30.96 -12.62 -38.06
CA ILE A 391 30.95 -11.31 -37.39
C ILE A 391 32.27 -10.98 -36.71
N ASN A 392 32.62 -9.70 -36.73
CA ASN A 392 33.76 -9.14 -36.01
C ASN A 392 33.45 -7.70 -35.60
N MET A 393 34.33 -7.08 -34.81
CA MET A 393 34.12 -5.75 -34.25
C MET A 393 35.41 -4.92 -34.32
N ARG A 394 35.25 -3.63 -34.66
CA ARG A 394 36.29 -2.61 -34.49
C ARG A 394 35.98 -1.82 -33.23
N ILE A 395 36.99 -1.51 -32.44
CA ILE A 395 36.82 -0.80 -31.18
C ILE A 395 37.85 0.33 -31.11
N GLY A 396 37.40 1.55 -30.88
CA GLY A 396 38.23 2.74 -30.66
C GLY A 396 38.03 3.28 -29.24
N VAL A 397 39.12 3.59 -28.54
CA VAL A 397 39.10 4.16 -27.18
C VAL A 397 39.97 5.41 -27.10
N HIS A 398 39.42 6.46 -26.50
CA HIS A 398 40.12 7.72 -26.27
C HIS A 398 39.83 8.27 -24.87
N SER A 399 40.87 8.73 -24.17
CA SER A 399 40.76 9.41 -22.89
C SER A 399 40.89 10.92 -23.09
N GLY A 400 39.96 11.67 -22.49
CA GLY A 400 39.86 13.12 -22.61
C GLY A 400 38.68 13.71 -21.82
N SER A 401 38.22 14.88 -22.23
CA SER A 401 37.15 15.66 -21.61
C SER A 401 35.88 15.67 -22.46
N VAL A 402 34.73 15.58 -21.79
CA VAL A 402 33.41 15.59 -22.46
C VAL A 402 32.43 16.50 -21.76
N ILE A 403 31.50 17.01 -22.56
CA ILE A 403 30.33 17.73 -22.07
C ILE A 403 29.16 16.75 -22.15
N ALA A 404 28.56 16.40 -21.03
CA ALA A 404 27.41 15.51 -20.96
C ALA A 404 26.15 16.28 -20.61
N GLY A 405 25.02 15.89 -21.18
CA GLY A 405 23.78 16.57 -20.86
C GLY A 405 22.55 15.93 -21.47
N VAL A 406 21.39 16.45 -21.06
CA VAL A 406 20.09 16.03 -21.59
C VAL A 406 19.55 17.11 -22.52
N ILE A 407 19.19 16.71 -23.73
CA ILE A 407 18.60 17.56 -24.76
C ILE A 407 17.22 17.04 -25.17
N GLY A 408 16.36 17.92 -25.67
CA GLY A 408 15.04 17.59 -26.19
C GLY A 408 13.91 17.98 -25.24
N GLU A 409 12.71 18.13 -25.81
CA GLU A 409 11.52 18.54 -25.06
C GLU A 409 10.51 17.39 -24.95
N ALA A 410 10.12 16.82 -26.10
CA ALA A 410 9.21 15.68 -26.16
C ALA A 410 9.91 14.32 -25.99
N LYS A 411 11.17 14.23 -26.43
CA LYS A 411 12.01 13.03 -26.32
C LYS A 411 13.36 13.44 -25.75
N LEU A 412 13.47 13.34 -24.44
CA LEU A 412 14.72 13.61 -23.73
C LEU A 412 15.75 12.56 -24.15
N GLN A 413 16.90 13.03 -24.60
CA GLN A 413 18.05 12.20 -24.94
C GLN A 413 19.23 12.65 -24.10
N TYR A 414 19.79 11.72 -23.34
CA TYR A 414 21.07 11.92 -22.69
C TYR A 414 22.19 11.59 -23.68
N ASP A 415 23.12 12.52 -23.87
CA ASP A 415 24.21 12.37 -24.82
C ASP A 415 25.45 13.13 -24.33
N ILE A 416 26.57 12.89 -25.01
CA ILE A 416 27.82 13.59 -24.74
C ILE A 416 28.41 14.22 -26.01
N TRP A 417 29.12 15.32 -25.82
CA TRP A 417 29.70 16.13 -26.90
C TRP A 417 31.11 16.57 -26.55
N GLY A 418 31.95 16.74 -27.57
CA GLY A 418 33.32 17.22 -27.42
C GLY A 418 34.18 16.83 -28.60
N THR A 419 35.34 17.47 -28.71
CA THR A 419 36.36 17.10 -29.70
C THR A 419 36.86 15.67 -29.45
N ASP A 420 37.06 15.31 -28.17
CA ASP A 420 37.55 13.99 -27.75
C ASP A 420 36.58 12.86 -28.12
N VAL A 421 35.26 13.13 -28.13
CA VAL A 421 34.24 12.21 -28.66
C VAL A 421 34.44 11.94 -30.14
N THR A 422 34.79 12.98 -30.90
CA THR A 422 35.01 12.86 -32.34
C THR A 422 36.31 12.10 -32.61
N ILE A 423 37.37 12.34 -31.83
CA ILE A 423 38.63 11.58 -31.92
C ILE A 423 38.38 10.09 -31.67
N ALA A 424 37.60 9.74 -30.62
CA ALA A 424 37.24 8.34 -30.33
C ALA A 424 36.51 7.66 -31.50
N ASN A 425 35.58 8.37 -32.15
CA ASN A 425 34.85 7.88 -33.31
C ASN A 425 35.79 7.62 -34.52
N HIS A 426 36.75 8.51 -34.76
CA HIS A 426 37.76 8.31 -35.82
C HIS A 426 38.76 7.18 -35.49
N LEU A 427 39.05 6.94 -34.22
CA LEU A 427 39.86 5.79 -33.80
C LEU A 427 39.14 4.46 -34.07
N GLU A 428 37.82 4.38 -33.86
CA GLU A 428 37.07 3.17 -34.24
C GLU A 428 37.08 2.97 -35.75
N SER A 429 36.77 4.02 -36.52
CA SER A 429 36.62 3.91 -37.97
C SER A 429 37.93 3.54 -38.69
N THR A 430 39.08 3.96 -38.13
CA THR A 430 40.43 3.61 -38.60
C THR A 430 40.98 2.33 -37.95
N GLY A 431 40.22 1.71 -37.05
CA GLY A 431 40.61 0.54 -36.27
C GLY A 431 40.68 -0.75 -37.07
N SER A 432 41.46 -1.70 -36.56
CA SER A 432 41.56 -3.05 -37.13
C SER A 432 40.59 -4.02 -36.41
N PRO A 433 39.82 -4.87 -37.13
CA PRO A 433 38.88 -5.79 -36.51
C PRO A 433 39.57 -6.77 -35.54
N GLY A 434 39.01 -6.94 -34.34
CA GLY A 434 39.54 -7.84 -33.31
C GLY A 434 40.66 -7.25 -32.45
N PHE A 435 40.96 -5.96 -32.60
CA PHE A 435 41.89 -5.21 -31.75
C PHE A 435 41.17 -4.02 -31.11
N VAL A 436 41.68 -3.56 -29.97
CA VAL A 436 41.24 -2.30 -29.35
C VAL A 436 42.21 -1.20 -29.76
N HIS A 437 41.73 -0.24 -30.55
CA HIS A 437 42.53 0.89 -31.02
C HIS A 437 42.47 2.02 -30.01
N VAL A 438 43.62 2.42 -29.47
CA VAL A 438 43.72 3.44 -28.43
C VAL A 438 44.54 4.64 -28.87
N SER A 439 44.24 5.81 -28.32
CA SER A 439 45.12 6.99 -28.41
C SER A 439 46.30 6.92 -27.45
N ALA A 440 47.31 7.74 -27.69
CA ALA A 440 48.41 7.97 -26.75
C ALA A 440 47.92 8.44 -25.37
N SER A 441 46.87 9.27 -25.31
CA SER A 441 46.30 9.71 -24.03
C SER A 441 45.80 8.52 -23.19
N THR A 442 45.04 7.61 -23.80
CA THR A 442 44.59 6.38 -23.12
C THR A 442 45.76 5.48 -22.79
N LEU A 443 46.75 5.32 -23.68
CA LEU A 443 47.90 4.47 -23.40
C LEU A 443 48.71 4.95 -22.19
N ASN A 444 48.84 6.27 -22.01
CA ASN A 444 49.55 6.86 -20.86
C ASN A 444 48.84 6.60 -19.51
N GLU A 445 47.53 6.33 -19.54
CA GLU A 445 46.72 5.97 -18.36
C GLU A 445 46.68 4.46 -18.09
N LEU A 446 47.32 3.66 -18.95
CA LEU A 446 47.42 2.20 -18.82
C LEU A 446 48.82 1.79 -18.37
N GLU A 447 48.92 0.63 -17.73
CA GLU A 447 50.19 0.00 -17.40
C GLU A 447 50.71 -0.81 -18.61
N PRO A 448 51.85 -0.44 -19.24
CA PRO A 448 52.31 -1.10 -20.47
C PRO A 448 52.65 -2.59 -20.30
N SER A 449 52.91 -3.04 -19.08
CA SER A 449 53.25 -4.44 -18.76
C SER A 449 52.06 -5.39 -18.83
N GLU A 450 50.83 -4.89 -18.78
CA GLU A 450 49.61 -5.71 -18.79
C GLU A 450 49.12 -6.04 -20.22
N TYR A 451 49.61 -5.34 -21.25
CA TYR A 451 49.04 -5.36 -22.60
C TYR A 451 50.09 -5.58 -23.69
N THR A 452 49.70 -6.26 -24.78
CA THR A 452 50.50 -6.31 -26.00
C THR A 452 50.17 -5.12 -26.87
N ILE A 453 51.14 -4.21 -27.03
CA ILE A 453 50.98 -2.94 -27.74
C ILE A 453 51.62 -3.06 -29.13
N ILE A 454 50.84 -2.75 -30.16
CA ILE A 454 51.24 -2.76 -31.58
C ILE A 454 51.08 -1.33 -32.12
N PRO A 455 51.94 -0.86 -33.04
CA PRO A 455 51.72 0.44 -33.70
C PRO A 455 50.35 0.51 -34.37
N GLY A 456 49.78 1.72 -34.42
CA GLY A 456 48.49 2.01 -35.06
C GLY A 456 48.44 1.68 -36.55
N THR A 457 47.24 1.71 -37.13
CA THR A 457 46.99 1.42 -38.55
C THR A 457 47.46 2.55 -39.47
N ASP A 458 47.85 2.21 -40.70
CA ASP A 458 48.21 3.21 -41.73
C ASP A 458 47.05 4.18 -42.01
N ALA A 459 45.82 3.68 -41.97
CA ALA A 459 44.60 4.48 -42.12
C ALA A 459 44.48 5.58 -41.05
N ALA A 460 44.97 5.34 -39.83
CA ALA A 460 44.95 6.33 -38.77
C ALA A 460 46.03 7.42 -38.94
N LEU A 461 47.15 7.09 -39.60
CA LEU A 461 48.16 8.10 -39.97
C LEU A 461 47.66 9.05 -41.06
N GLU A 462 46.85 8.55 -41.99
CA GLU A 462 46.29 9.33 -43.10
C GLU A 462 44.99 10.09 -42.74
N ASP A 463 44.39 9.81 -41.58
CA ASP A 463 43.14 10.46 -41.17
C ASP A 463 43.35 11.97 -40.87
N PRO A 464 42.55 12.86 -41.48
CA PRO A 464 42.72 14.31 -41.35
C PRO A 464 42.38 14.84 -39.96
N VAL A 465 41.54 14.15 -39.18
CA VAL A 465 41.13 14.58 -37.84
C VAL A 465 42.18 14.18 -36.82
N LEU A 466 42.69 12.95 -36.89
CA LEU A 466 43.73 12.45 -36.00
C LEU A 466 45.05 13.20 -36.21
N SER A 467 45.45 13.44 -37.47
CA SER A 467 46.65 14.23 -37.81
C SER A 467 46.53 15.70 -37.39
N LYS A 468 45.38 16.34 -37.61
CA LYS A 468 45.12 17.73 -37.18
C LYS A 468 45.28 17.93 -35.67
N HIS A 469 44.91 16.93 -34.87
CA HIS A 469 45.03 16.97 -33.41
C HIS A 469 46.32 16.32 -32.88
N ASN A 470 47.25 15.93 -33.76
CA ASN A 470 48.51 15.27 -33.42
C ASN A 470 48.34 14.02 -32.54
N ILE A 471 47.31 13.21 -32.80
CA ILE A 471 47.02 12.01 -31.99
C ILE A 471 47.86 10.84 -32.50
N SER A 472 48.79 10.37 -31.65
CA SER A 472 49.49 9.09 -31.89
C SER A 472 48.58 7.93 -31.46
N THR A 473 48.57 6.84 -32.23
CA THR A 473 47.61 5.75 -32.04
C THR A 473 48.29 4.38 -31.96
N PHE A 474 47.65 3.45 -31.24
CA PHE A 474 48.20 2.12 -30.93
C PHE A 474 47.08 1.07 -30.95
N LEU A 475 47.42 -0.16 -31.29
CA LEU A 475 46.50 -1.31 -31.18
C LEU A 475 46.87 -2.14 -29.96
N ILE A 476 45.87 -2.45 -29.14
CA ILE A 476 45.98 -3.33 -27.99
C ILE A 476 45.37 -4.68 -28.34
N SER A 477 46.11 -5.74 -28.04
CA SER A 477 45.63 -7.12 -28.06
C SER A 477 45.97 -7.81 -26.74
N THR A 478 45.20 -8.85 -26.42
CA THR A 478 45.56 -9.79 -25.35
C THR A 478 46.11 -11.05 -26.00
N GLU A 479 47.37 -11.40 -25.76
CA GLU A 479 47.71 -12.82 -25.71
C GLU A 479 47.06 -13.45 -24.46
N PRO A 480 46.68 -14.74 -24.49
CA PRO A 480 46.08 -15.41 -23.36
C PRO A 480 47.10 -15.55 -22.23
N SER A 481 47.20 -14.56 -21.33
CA SER A 481 47.92 -14.69 -20.07
C SER A 481 47.13 -15.62 -19.13
N PRO A 482 47.74 -16.69 -18.57
CA PRO A 482 47.06 -17.65 -17.70
C PRO A 482 46.55 -17.09 -16.35
N HIS A 483 46.71 -15.79 -16.08
CA HIS A 483 46.54 -15.22 -14.74
C HIS A 483 45.57 -14.05 -14.58
N SER A 484 44.87 -13.57 -15.62
CA SER A 484 43.85 -12.51 -15.45
C SER A 484 42.38 -12.98 -15.53
N THR A 485 42.12 -14.24 -15.94
CA THR A 485 40.76 -14.75 -16.12
C THR A 485 40.16 -15.33 -14.84
N LYS A 486 39.97 -14.51 -13.82
CA LYS A 486 39.10 -14.83 -12.66
C LYS A 486 38.11 -13.71 -12.35
N ARG A 487 37.49 -13.14 -13.36
CA ARG A 487 36.12 -12.63 -13.24
C ARG A 487 35.24 -13.51 -14.12
N THR A 488 34.61 -14.45 -13.44
CA THR A 488 33.74 -15.50 -13.96
C THR A 488 32.80 -14.96 -15.03
N THR A 489 32.98 -15.42 -16.28
CA THR A 489 31.90 -15.46 -17.27
C THR A 489 30.81 -16.36 -16.72
N GLN A 490 29.90 -15.78 -15.93
CA GLN A 490 28.63 -16.43 -15.62
C GLN A 490 27.94 -16.66 -16.96
N ARG A 491 27.83 -17.94 -17.33
CA ARG A 491 27.12 -18.41 -18.52
C ARG A 491 25.73 -17.78 -18.51
N PHE A 492 25.46 -16.93 -19.48
CA PHE A 492 24.16 -16.32 -19.67
C PHE A 492 23.21 -17.43 -20.13
N GLU A 493 22.33 -17.90 -19.25
CA GLU A 493 21.07 -18.46 -19.71
C GLU A 493 20.24 -17.28 -20.20
N SER A 494 20.33 -17.02 -21.51
CA SER A 494 19.44 -16.11 -22.17
C SER A 494 18.01 -16.52 -21.83
N LEU A 495 17.29 -15.72 -21.05
CA LEU A 495 15.83 -15.70 -21.08
C LEU A 495 15.42 -15.12 -22.44
N SER A 496 15.81 -15.80 -23.52
CA SER A 496 15.69 -15.36 -24.93
C SER A 496 14.26 -15.46 -25.47
N HIS A 497 13.31 -15.85 -24.63
CA HIS A 497 11.90 -15.84 -24.94
C HIS A 497 11.12 -15.40 -23.70
N MET A 498 11.05 -14.09 -23.49
CA MET A 498 9.79 -13.54 -23.01
C MET A 498 9.00 -13.21 -24.28
N ASP A 499 8.31 -14.21 -24.83
CA ASP A 499 7.24 -13.94 -25.79
C ASP A 499 6.33 -12.94 -25.11
N ILE A 500 6.34 -11.69 -25.56
CA ILE A 500 5.27 -10.75 -25.24
C ILE A 500 4.11 -11.33 -26.03
N PRO A 501 3.24 -12.13 -25.41
CA PRO A 501 2.18 -12.75 -26.17
C PRO A 501 1.29 -11.59 -26.62
N ALA A 502 0.68 -11.70 -27.80
CA ALA A 502 -0.34 -10.75 -28.22
C ALA A 502 -1.46 -10.80 -27.18
N ARG A 503 -1.37 -9.91 -26.19
CA ARG A 503 -2.25 -9.67 -25.05
C ARG A 503 -3.06 -10.89 -24.57
N PRO A 504 -2.52 -11.64 -23.59
CA PRO A 504 -3.38 -12.26 -22.58
C PRO A 504 -2.86 -11.95 -21.16
N ASP A 505 -3.79 -11.49 -20.33
CA ASP A 505 -3.84 -11.68 -18.86
C ASP A 505 -2.70 -11.17 -17.95
N LEU A 506 -1.86 -10.22 -18.38
CA LEU A 506 -0.93 -9.53 -17.45
C LEU A 506 -1.66 -8.70 -16.35
N TYR A 507 -2.97 -8.46 -16.50
CA TYR A 507 -3.80 -7.84 -15.47
C TYR A 507 -4.12 -8.81 -14.32
N ARG A 508 -4.40 -10.08 -14.62
CA ARG A 508 -4.90 -11.05 -13.63
C ARG A 508 -3.87 -11.39 -12.54
N THR A 509 -2.58 -11.46 -12.90
CA THR A 509 -1.48 -11.70 -11.94
C THR A 509 -1.20 -10.47 -11.08
N LYS A 510 -1.34 -9.26 -11.64
CA LYS A 510 -1.23 -8.00 -10.88
C LYS A 510 -2.37 -7.86 -9.88
N ASP A 511 -3.59 -8.21 -10.29
CA ASP A 511 -4.77 -8.13 -9.43
C ASP A 511 -4.64 -9.09 -8.23
N HIS A 512 -4.10 -10.29 -8.43
CA HIS A 512 -3.84 -11.23 -7.32
C HIS A 512 -2.84 -10.68 -6.29
N VAL A 513 -1.71 -10.12 -6.73
CA VAL A 513 -0.70 -9.54 -5.82
C VAL A 513 -1.25 -8.32 -5.09
N ILE A 514 -2.01 -7.47 -5.80
CA ILE A 514 -2.69 -6.31 -5.20
C ILE A 514 -3.71 -6.77 -4.16
N ASN A 515 -4.49 -7.82 -4.46
CA ASN A 515 -5.47 -8.38 -3.55
C ASN A 515 -4.82 -9.01 -2.30
N GLU A 516 -3.66 -9.64 -2.43
CA GLU A 516 -2.92 -10.16 -1.27
C GLU A 516 -2.34 -9.05 -0.40
N GLU A 517 -1.73 -8.02 -1.01
CA GLU A 517 -1.25 -6.84 -0.29
C GLU A 517 -2.40 -6.12 0.42
N LEU A 518 -3.55 -6.02 -0.25
CA LEU A 518 -4.78 -5.48 0.29
C LEU A 518 -5.25 -6.26 1.52
N ARG A 519 -5.37 -7.60 1.42
CA ARG A 519 -5.73 -8.48 2.56
C ARG A 519 -4.75 -8.37 3.72
N HIS A 520 -3.46 -8.19 3.43
CA HIS A 520 -2.45 -7.98 4.46
C HIS A 520 -2.62 -6.63 5.18
N GLU A 521 -2.93 -5.56 4.45
CA GLU A 521 -3.22 -4.25 5.05
C GLU A 521 -4.56 -4.23 5.81
N PHE A 522 -5.55 -5.03 5.39
CA PHE A 522 -6.80 -5.26 6.14
C PHE A 522 -6.57 -5.91 7.50
N ARG A 523 -5.70 -6.92 7.55
CA ARG A 523 -5.36 -7.58 8.83
C ARG A 523 -4.73 -6.60 9.83
N LYS A 524 -3.98 -5.61 9.36
CA LYS A 524 -3.38 -4.56 10.19
C LYS A 524 -4.34 -3.44 10.60
N MET A 525 -5.62 -3.49 10.19
CA MET A 525 -6.57 -2.45 10.60
C MET A 525 -6.69 -2.41 12.12
N PRO A 526 -6.50 -1.23 12.75
CA PRO A 526 -6.70 -1.10 14.18
C PRO A 526 -8.19 -1.28 14.46
N VAL A 527 -8.52 -2.35 15.17
CA VAL A 527 -9.69 -2.36 16.06
C VAL A 527 -9.28 -1.62 17.33
N SER A 528 -10.17 -0.81 17.92
CA SER A 528 -9.81 0.13 18.98
C SER A 528 -8.87 -0.53 20.00
N SER A 529 -7.59 -0.19 19.95
CA SER A 529 -6.61 -0.82 20.82
C SER A 529 -6.77 -0.19 22.19
N PHE A 530 -7.39 -0.89 23.13
CA PHE A 530 -7.10 -0.68 24.53
C PHE A 530 -5.66 -1.14 24.77
N ASN A 531 -4.69 -0.27 24.47
CA ASN A 531 -3.41 -0.32 25.14
C ASN A 531 -3.70 0.00 26.61
N SER A 532 -3.35 -0.93 27.49
CA SER A 532 -3.70 -1.02 28.91
C SER A 532 -3.17 0.12 29.81
N PHE A 533 -2.82 1.27 29.27
CA PHE A 533 -2.37 2.44 30.02
C PHE A 533 -2.66 3.75 29.27
N SER A 534 -3.94 4.02 28.96
CA SER A 534 -4.39 5.41 28.78
C SER A 534 -5.90 5.47 28.97
N ILE A 535 -6.32 5.70 30.21
CA ILE A 535 -7.66 6.19 30.51
C ILE A 535 -7.69 7.66 30.09
N THR A 536 -7.83 7.88 28.79
CA THR A 536 -8.31 9.15 28.25
C THR A 536 -9.31 8.80 27.17
N VAL A 537 -10.48 9.42 27.24
CA VAL A 537 -11.69 9.24 26.42
C VAL A 537 -11.47 9.67 24.93
N GLY A 538 -10.22 9.65 24.45
CA GLY A 538 -9.78 10.20 23.17
C GLY A 538 -9.97 9.30 21.93
N PRO A 539 -9.85 7.96 21.97
CA PRO A 539 -9.88 7.20 20.71
C PRO A 539 -11.28 6.94 20.16
N LEU A 540 -12.33 7.01 21.00
CA LEU A 540 -13.73 6.91 20.52
C LEU A 540 -14.17 8.17 19.74
N ILE A 541 -13.51 9.31 19.95
CA ILE A 541 -13.90 10.61 19.40
C ILE A 541 -13.24 10.87 18.02
N LEU A 542 -12.16 10.16 17.68
CA LEU A 542 -11.38 10.44 16.46
C LEU A 542 -11.88 9.75 15.19
N PHE A 543 -12.89 8.87 15.28
CA PHE A 543 -13.52 8.23 14.10
C PHE A 543 -15.02 8.47 14.00
N LEU A 544 -15.58 9.33 14.84
CA LEU A 544 -16.98 9.73 14.74
C LEU A 544 -17.10 10.92 13.79
N PRO A 545 -17.95 10.87 12.75
CA PRO A 545 -18.32 12.06 12.01
C PRO A 545 -18.84 13.12 13.00
N GLN A 546 -18.50 14.39 12.76
CA GLN A 546 -18.74 15.56 13.63
C GLN A 546 -20.18 15.73 14.18
N ASN A 547 -21.15 14.93 13.71
CA ASN A 547 -22.56 15.02 14.09
C ASN A 547 -22.98 14.11 15.27
N MET A 548 -22.07 13.34 15.91
CA MET A 548 -22.41 12.51 17.09
C MET A 548 -22.14 13.17 18.46
N HIS A 549 -21.81 14.46 18.51
CA HIS A 549 -21.79 15.23 19.77
C HIS A 549 -23.13 15.17 20.52
N ILE A 550 -24.24 14.98 19.80
CA ILE A 550 -25.58 14.83 20.36
C ILE A 550 -25.70 13.51 21.15
N VAL A 551 -25.06 12.43 20.70
CA VAL A 551 -25.18 11.10 21.34
C VAL A 551 -24.30 11.00 22.59
N CYS A 552 -23.08 11.55 22.58
CA CYS A 552 -22.28 11.66 23.81
C CYS A 552 -22.92 12.63 24.82
N SER A 553 -23.59 13.69 24.36
CA SER A 553 -24.36 14.59 25.22
C SER A 553 -25.59 13.89 25.82
N LEU A 554 -26.30 13.08 25.03
CA LEU A 554 -27.42 12.26 25.51
C LEU A 554 -27.00 11.16 26.49
N LEU A 555 -25.89 10.47 26.23
CA LEU A 555 -25.32 9.48 27.16
C LEU A 555 -24.80 10.13 28.44
N SER A 556 -24.16 11.31 28.36
CA SER A 556 -23.75 12.07 29.54
C SER A 556 -24.93 12.60 30.35
N HIS A 557 -26.04 12.98 29.69
CA HIS A 557 -27.26 13.41 30.38
C HIS A 557 -28.02 12.22 30.97
N LEU A 558 -28.01 11.04 30.33
CA LEU A 558 -28.62 9.83 30.89
C LEU A 558 -27.83 9.25 32.07
N LEU A 559 -26.49 9.28 32.02
CA LEU A 559 -25.64 8.87 33.15
C LEU A 559 -25.73 9.83 34.36
N LEU A 560 -26.28 11.02 34.18
CA LEU A 560 -26.64 11.93 35.28
C LEU A 560 -28.08 11.73 35.79
N CYS A 561 -28.90 10.95 35.07
CA CYS A 561 -30.29 10.65 35.44
C CYS A 561 -30.46 9.26 36.08
N ILE A 562 -29.46 8.38 35.97
CA ILE A 562 -29.28 7.19 36.83
C ILE A 562 -28.49 7.64 38.05
#